data_AF-A0A3Q3KK83-F1
#
_entry.id   AF-A0A3Q3KK83-F1
#
_cell.length_a   1.000
_cell.length_b   1.000
_cell.length_c   1.000
_cell.angle_alpha   90.00
_cell.angle_beta   90.00
_cell.angle_gamma   90.00
#
_symmetry.space_group_name_H-M   'P 1'
#
loop_
_entity.id
_entity.type
_entity.pdbx_description
1 polymer ?
#
loop_
_entity_poly.entity_id
_entity_poly.type
_entity_poly.pdbx_seq_one_letter_code
_entity_poly.pdbx_strand_id
1 'polypeptide(L)'
;MAEKAVLDKGLSFMDPFKGFLLTYFMPESCYDEFFLSFNFLDVPCLKIIVSKGLGIGIILGSVMVKLPQIIKLMGAKSAEGLSFKSVLLELLAITGTMAYSITNKFPFSAWGEALFLMLQTVTIGFLIQHYGGRTGRGLLFLVVYFCLLVLLLSPVTPVSVVTSMQASNMPAIIIGRLIQAATNFQNGHTGQLSAVSVFLLFAGSLARIFTSLQETGDSLMALTYIISSTFNGIIALQVLYYWKSCPEHKKKRE
;
A
#
# COMPACT_ATOMS: atom_id res chain seq x y z
N MET A 1 50.76 5.66 -4.58
CA MET A 1 49.94 6.35 -3.56
C MET A 1 48.48 6.52 -3.97
N ALA A 2 48.15 6.70 -5.25
CA ALA A 2 46.76 6.77 -5.73
C ALA A 2 45.97 5.45 -5.55
N GLU A 3 46.62 4.29 -5.69
CA GLU A 3 45.96 2.97 -5.59
C GLU A 3 45.48 2.63 -4.17
N LYS A 4 46.27 2.98 -3.13
CA LYS A 4 45.85 2.85 -1.73
C LYS A 4 44.69 3.80 -1.37
N ALA A 5 44.65 5.00 -1.96
CA ALA A 5 43.56 5.96 -1.70
C ALA A 5 42.23 5.57 -2.39
N VAL A 6 42.29 4.82 -3.51
CA VAL A 6 41.09 4.26 -4.16
C VAL A 6 40.57 3.03 -3.40
N LEU A 7 41.46 2.18 -2.88
CA LEU A 7 41.09 1.02 -2.07
C LEU A 7 40.44 1.45 -0.72
N ASP A 8 40.97 2.49 -0.09
CA ASP A 8 40.48 3.02 1.18
C ASP A 8 39.13 3.76 1.05
N LYS A 9 38.91 4.45 -0.09
CA LYS A 9 37.60 5.02 -0.43
C LYS A 9 36.54 3.96 -0.73
N GLY A 10 36.92 2.86 -1.39
CA GLY A 10 36.04 1.73 -1.66
C GLY A 10 35.56 1.04 -0.38
N LEU A 11 36.47 0.86 0.59
CA LEU A 11 36.16 0.28 1.90
C LEU A 11 35.20 1.18 2.72
N SER A 12 35.47 2.49 2.81
CA SER A 12 34.66 3.39 3.66
C SER A 12 33.25 3.68 3.12
N PHE A 13 32.99 3.53 1.81
CA PHE A 13 31.63 3.58 1.26
C PHE A 13 30.91 2.23 1.45
N MET A 14 31.64 1.13 1.33
CA MET A 14 31.11 -0.21 1.55
C MET A 14 30.73 -0.46 3.01
N ASP A 15 31.38 0.12 4.02
CA ASP A 15 31.03 -0.12 5.42
C ASP A 15 29.63 0.40 5.85
N PRO A 16 29.22 1.65 5.55
CA PRO A 16 27.86 2.11 5.82
C PRO A 16 26.83 1.47 4.88
N PHE A 17 27.21 1.16 3.63
CA PHE A 17 26.33 0.47 2.68
C PHE A 17 26.10 -0.99 3.06
N LYS A 18 27.15 -1.70 3.51
CA LYS A 18 27.09 -3.05 4.08
C LYS A 18 26.31 -3.03 5.37
N GLY A 19 26.54 -2.05 6.25
CA GLY A 19 25.73 -1.86 7.46
C GLY A 19 24.24 -1.66 7.15
N PHE A 20 23.92 -0.84 6.14
CA PHE A 20 22.54 -0.64 5.69
C PHE A 20 21.94 -1.92 5.09
N LEU A 21 22.67 -2.62 4.22
CA LEU A 21 22.23 -3.88 3.62
C LEU A 21 22.01 -4.96 4.67
N LEU A 22 22.93 -5.11 5.62
CA LEU A 22 22.86 -6.13 6.67
C LEU A 22 21.76 -5.84 7.70
N THR A 23 21.55 -4.57 8.01
CA THR A 23 20.55 -4.16 9.02
C THR A 23 19.13 -4.17 8.44
N TYR A 24 18.97 -3.79 7.17
CA TYR A 24 17.65 -3.51 6.60
C TYR A 24 17.25 -4.43 5.45
N PHE A 25 18.20 -5.04 4.73
CA PHE A 25 17.95 -5.69 3.43
C PHE A 25 18.26 -7.21 3.37
N MET A 26 19.25 -7.73 4.10
CA MET A 26 19.57 -9.17 4.12
C MET A 26 20.41 -9.58 5.33
N PRO A 27 20.35 -10.86 5.77
CA PRO A 27 21.28 -11.38 6.78
C PRO A 27 22.72 -11.51 6.27
N GLU A 28 23.71 -11.51 7.17
CA GLU A 28 25.15 -11.63 6.83
C GLU A 28 25.45 -12.83 5.95
N SER A 29 24.83 -13.98 6.22
CA SER A 29 24.98 -15.18 5.41
C SER A 29 24.56 -14.98 3.95
N CYS A 30 23.53 -14.17 3.68
CA CYS A 30 23.11 -13.86 2.32
C CYS A 30 23.99 -12.81 1.66
N TYR A 31 24.57 -11.90 2.43
CA TYR A 31 25.55 -10.94 1.92
C TYR A 31 26.81 -11.66 1.46
N ASP A 32 27.30 -12.58 2.29
CA ASP A 32 28.47 -13.38 1.98
C ASP A 32 28.19 -14.30 0.78
N GLU A 33 27.02 -14.92 0.71
CA GLU A 33 26.69 -15.82 -0.40
C GLU A 33 26.55 -15.08 -1.76
N PHE A 34 26.03 -13.86 -1.72
CA PHE A 34 25.79 -13.07 -2.95
C PHE A 34 27.01 -12.27 -3.40
N PHE A 35 27.76 -11.67 -2.46
CA PHE A 35 28.87 -10.76 -2.76
C PHE A 35 30.26 -11.36 -2.54
N LEU A 36 30.42 -12.39 -1.71
CA LEU A 36 31.71 -13.05 -1.48
C LEU A 36 31.84 -14.37 -2.27
N SER A 37 30.80 -15.21 -2.29
CA SER A 37 30.82 -16.48 -3.03
C SER A 37 30.20 -16.41 -4.44
N PHE A 38 29.68 -15.24 -4.85
CA PHE A 38 29.05 -14.98 -6.16
C PHE A 38 27.91 -15.96 -6.51
N ASN A 39 27.26 -16.54 -5.51
CA ASN A 39 26.17 -17.49 -5.69
C ASN A 39 24.82 -16.75 -5.73
N PHE A 40 24.59 -16.07 -6.86
CA PHE A 40 23.42 -15.23 -7.10
C PHE A 40 22.07 -15.99 -7.16
N LEU A 41 22.11 -17.32 -7.22
CA LEU A 41 20.95 -18.19 -7.39
C LEU A 41 20.59 -18.98 -6.13
N ASP A 42 21.15 -18.63 -4.96
CA ASP A 42 20.68 -19.19 -3.70
C ASP A 42 19.22 -18.80 -3.47
N VAL A 43 18.32 -19.78 -3.65
CA VAL A 43 16.87 -19.57 -3.65
C VAL A 43 16.34 -18.95 -2.35
N PRO A 44 16.81 -19.37 -1.15
CA PRO A 44 16.46 -18.72 0.11
C PRO A 44 16.86 -17.23 0.15
N CYS A 45 18.11 -16.91 -0.17
CA CYS A 45 18.60 -15.53 -0.13
C CYS A 45 17.95 -14.64 -1.19
N LEU A 46 17.73 -15.16 -2.40
CA LEU A 46 17.06 -14.43 -3.48
C LEU A 46 15.62 -14.05 -3.09
N LYS A 47 14.87 -14.97 -2.44
CA LYS A 47 13.51 -14.68 -1.96
C LYS A 47 13.49 -13.54 -0.94
N ILE A 48 14.44 -13.51 -0.01
CA ILE A 48 14.54 -12.46 1.01
C ILE A 48 14.83 -11.11 0.35
N ILE A 49 15.84 -11.05 -0.53
CA ILE A 49 16.25 -9.84 -1.24
C ILE A 49 15.09 -9.29 -2.08
N VAL A 50 14.44 -10.16 -2.85
CA VAL A 50 13.29 -9.78 -3.69
C VAL A 50 12.13 -9.30 -2.83
N SER A 51 11.83 -9.98 -1.72
CA SER A 51 10.75 -9.60 -0.82
C SER A 51 10.98 -8.21 -0.23
N LYS A 52 12.16 -7.96 0.34
CA LYS A 52 12.47 -6.67 0.95
C LYS A 52 12.55 -5.55 -0.08
N GLY A 53 13.12 -5.83 -1.26
CA GLY A 53 13.13 -4.89 -2.38
C GLY A 53 11.73 -4.50 -2.82
N LEU A 54 10.83 -5.48 -2.97
CA LEU A 54 9.41 -5.23 -3.28
C LEU A 54 8.72 -4.45 -2.16
N GLY A 55 8.92 -4.82 -0.90
CA GLY A 55 8.34 -4.12 0.26
C GLY A 55 8.74 -2.65 0.30
N ILE A 56 10.03 -2.35 0.17
CA ILE A 56 10.56 -0.98 0.11
C ILE A 56 10.03 -0.23 -1.11
N GLY A 57 10.00 -0.88 -2.28
CA GLY A 57 9.42 -0.30 -3.49
C GLY A 57 7.96 0.10 -3.30
N ILE A 58 7.15 -0.73 -2.63
CA ILE A 58 5.76 -0.43 -2.33
C ILE A 58 5.65 0.72 -1.32
N ILE A 59 6.50 0.76 -0.30
CA ILE A 59 6.55 1.87 0.67
C ILE A 59 6.86 3.18 -0.05
N LEU A 60 7.91 3.22 -0.88
CA LEU A 60 8.28 4.40 -1.67
C LEU A 60 7.16 4.83 -2.61
N GLY A 61 6.52 3.88 -3.29
CA GLY A 61 5.37 4.14 -4.14
C GLY A 61 4.20 4.75 -3.35
N SER A 62 3.93 4.26 -2.15
CA SER A 62 2.81 4.70 -1.29
C SER A 62 2.90 6.17 -0.88
N VAL A 63 4.12 6.72 -0.76
CA VAL A 63 4.34 8.14 -0.47
C VAL A 63 3.74 9.02 -1.56
N MET A 64 3.75 8.56 -2.82
CA MET A 64 3.30 9.35 -3.98
C MET A 64 1.84 9.11 -4.35
N VAL A 65 1.14 8.14 -3.75
CA VAL A 65 -0.21 7.75 -4.18
C VAL A 65 -1.23 8.88 -3.99
N LYS A 66 -1.26 9.51 -2.82
CA LYS A 66 -2.27 10.54 -2.49
C LYS A 66 -1.73 11.96 -2.58
N LEU A 67 -0.43 12.16 -2.73
CA LEU A 67 0.16 13.49 -2.93
C LEU A 67 -0.43 14.27 -4.12
N PRO A 68 -0.65 13.68 -5.32
CA PRO A 68 -1.31 14.39 -6.42
C PRO A 68 -2.72 14.88 -6.06
N GLN A 69 -3.45 14.09 -5.25
CA GLN A 69 -4.78 14.47 -4.77
C GLN A 69 -4.69 15.63 -3.77
N ILE A 70 -3.74 15.60 -2.83
CA ILE A 70 -3.50 16.68 -1.87
C ILE A 70 -3.16 17.99 -2.60
N ILE A 71 -2.25 17.94 -3.57
CA ILE A 71 -1.85 19.11 -4.38
C ILE A 71 -3.06 19.66 -5.14
N LYS A 72 -3.89 18.80 -5.75
CA LYS A 72 -5.13 19.24 -6.41
C LYS A 72 -6.08 19.96 -5.45
N LEU A 73 -6.27 19.43 -4.24
CA LEU A 73 -7.14 20.05 -3.23
C LEU A 73 -6.64 21.43 -2.82
N MET A 74 -5.33 21.54 -2.57
CA MET A 74 -4.69 22.80 -2.19
C MET A 74 -4.75 23.84 -3.32
N GLY A 75 -4.51 23.41 -4.56
CA GLY A 75 -4.59 24.28 -5.74
C GLY A 75 -6.00 24.77 -6.04
N ALA A 76 -7.00 23.88 -5.95
CA ALA A 76 -8.40 24.23 -6.16
C ALA A 76 -9.02 24.98 -4.97
N LYS A 77 -8.42 24.88 -3.77
CA LYS A 77 -8.98 25.35 -2.49
C LYS A 77 -10.42 24.88 -2.25
N SER A 78 -10.75 23.71 -2.78
CA SER A 78 -12.07 23.11 -2.71
C SER A 78 -11.93 21.60 -2.55
N ALA A 79 -12.86 21.01 -1.80
CA ALA A 79 -12.98 19.58 -1.59
C ALA A 79 -14.27 19.01 -2.19
N GLU A 80 -14.86 19.74 -3.14
CA GLU A 80 -16.07 19.30 -3.85
C GLU A 80 -15.85 17.96 -4.57
N GLY A 81 -16.86 17.09 -4.53
CA GLY A 81 -16.79 15.73 -5.09
C GLY A 81 -16.10 14.69 -4.19
N LEU A 82 -15.49 15.08 -3.07
CA LEU A 82 -14.92 14.15 -2.10
C LEU A 82 -15.86 13.87 -0.93
N SER A 83 -16.02 12.59 -0.61
CA SER A 83 -16.82 12.14 0.53
C SER A 83 -15.96 11.97 1.78
N PHE A 84 -16.19 12.78 2.81
CA PHE A 84 -15.53 12.64 4.10
C PHE A 84 -15.77 11.26 4.73
N LYS A 85 -16.96 10.67 4.55
CA LYS A 85 -17.27 9.32 5.05
C LYS A 85 -16.40 8.25 4.38
N SER A 86 -16.14 8.40 3.08
CA SER A 86 -15.23 7.51 2.35
C SER A 86 -13.82 7.58 2.91
N VAL A 87 -13.34 8.79 3.24
CA VAL A 87 -12.04 9.00 3.87
C VAL A 87 -11.96 8.38 5.27
N LEU A 88 -13.04 8.47 6.07
CA LEU A 88 -13.09 7.82 7.38
C LEU A 88 -13.02 6.29 7.29
N LEU A 89 -13.74 5.69 6.33
CA LEU A 89 -13.69 4.25 6.09
C LEU A 89 -12.31 3.81 5.64
N GLU A 90 -11.67 4.58 4.76
CA GLU A 90 -10.29 4.34 4.33
C GLU A 90 -9.30 4.43 5.50
N LEU A 91 -9.45 5.43 6.38
CA LEU A 91 -8.64 5.55 7.59
C LEU A 91 -8.84 4.38 8.54
N LEU A 92 -10.08 3.94 8.75
CA LEU A 92 -10.37 2.77 9.59
C LEU A 92 -9.64 1.54 9.05
N ALA A 93 -9.69 1.32 7.74
CA ALA A 93 -9.06 0.17 7.12
C ALA A 93 -7.53 0.19 7.24
N ILE A 94 -6.91 1.32 6.86
CA ILE A 94 -5.45 1.50 6.93
C ILE A 94 -4.96 1.41 8.39
N THR A 95 -5.70 2.01 9.32
CA THR A 95 -5.37 1.95 10.75
C THR A 95 -5.49 0.54 11.30
N GLY A 96 -6.50 -0.23 10.88
CA GLY A 96 -6.65 -1.64 11.23
C GLY A 96 -5.45 -2.47 10.78
N THR A 97 -5.00 -2.31 9.54
CA THR A 97 -3.78 -2.96 9.03
C THR A 97 -2.55 -2.59 9.84
N MET A 98 -2.36 -1.30 10.11
CA MET A 98 -1.20 -0.82 10.85
C MET A 98 -1.19 -1.35 12.30
N ALA A 99 -2.33 -1.25 13.01
CA ALA A 99 -2.44 -1.71 14.38
C ALA A 99 -2.26 -3.24 14.47
N TYR A 100 -2.81 -4.01 13.53
CA TYR A 100 -2.62 -5.46 13.47
C TYR A 100 -1.16 -5.84 13.27
N SER A 101 -0.48 -5.17 12.35
CA SER A 101 0.92 -5.44 12.07
C SER A 101 1.85 -5.06 13.22
N ILE A 102 1.58 -3.94 13.91
CA ILE A 102 2.32 -3.54 15.11
C ILE A 102 2.07 -4.52 16.27
N THR A 103 0.81 -4.93 16.48
CA THR A 103 0.43 -5.87 17.55
C THR A 103 1.10 -7.22 17.38
N ASN A 104 1.16 -7.73 16.14
CA ASN A 104 1.84 -8.97 15.79
C ASN A 104 3.36 -8.82 15.58
N LYS A 105 3.92 -7.62 15.81
CA LYS A 105 5.35 -7.31 15.71
C LYS A 105 5.95 -7.62 14.32
N PHE A 106 5.18 -7.41 13.27
CA PHE A 106 5.67 -7.58 11.91
C PHE A 106 6.71 -6.52 11.53
N PRO A 107 7.69 -6.87 10.67
CA PRO A 107 8.70 -5.92 10.22
C PRO A 107 8.06 -4.74 9.48
N PHE A 108 8.65 -3.55 9.62
CA PHE A 108 8.13 -2.33 8.99
C PHE A 108 8.01 -2.45 7.46
N SER A 109 8.85 -3.25 6.81
CA SER A 109 8.76 -3.53 5.36
C SER A 109 7.42 -4.13 4.94
N ALA A 110 6.71 -4.81 5.84
CA ALA A 110 5.44 -5.48 5.57
C ALA A 110 4.21 -4.55 5.71
N TRP A 111 4.32 -3.44 6.43
CA TRP A 111 3.17 -2.56 6.73
C TRP A 111 3.46 -1.07 6.63
N GLY A 112 4.70 -0.66 6.36
CA GLY A 112 5.13 0.73 6.40
C GLY A 112 4.40 1.63 5.41
N GLU A 113 3.87 1.08 4.31
CA GLU A 113 3.01 1.79 3.37
C GLU A 113 1.72 2.27 4.05
N ALA A 114 1.18 1.52 5.01
CA ALA A 114 -0.02 1.89 5.75
C ALA A 114 0.22 3.16 6.56
N LEU A 115 1.43 3.34 7.13
CA LEU A 115 1.80 4.57 7.85
C LEU A 115 1.74 5.80 6.92
N PHE A 116 2.39 5.72 5.75
CA PHE A 116 2.42 6.85 4.82
C PHE A 116 1.05 7.15 4.21
N LEU A 117 0.27 6.12 3.89
CA LEU A 117 -1.10 6.28 3.40
C LEU A 117 -2.00 6.86 4.49
N MET A 118 -1.85 6.45 5.75
CA MET A 118 -2.58 7.00 6.89
C MET A 118 -2.34 8.50 7.01
N LEU A 119 -1.08 8.94 7.05
CA LEU A 119 -0.72 10.36 7.18
C LEU A 119 -1.31 11.20 6.04
N GLN A 120 -1.19 10.73 4.79
CA GLN A 120 -1.76 11.40 3.63
C GLN A 120 -3.30 11.44 3.69
N THR A 121 -3.94 10.36 4.14
CA THR A 121 -5.41 10.25 4.19
C THR A 121 -6.00 11.11 5.32
N VAL A 122 -5.33 11.18 6.48
CA VAL A 122 -5.68 12.11 7.57
C VAL A 122 -5.59 13.55 7.08
N THR A 123 -4.52 13.88 6.34
CA THR A 123 -4.34 15.20 5.74
C THR A 123 -5.49 15.55 4.78
N ILE A 124 -5.88 14.63 3.90
CA ILE A 124 -7.04 14.82 3.01
C ILE A 124 -8.32 15.01 3.83
N GLY A 125 -8.55 14.20 4.87
CA GLY A 125 -9.71 14.33 5.76
C GLY A 125 -9.81 15.70 6.41
N PHE A 126 -8.68 16.25 6.86
CA PHE A 126 -8.61 17.61 7.38
C PHE A 126 -8.91 18.66 6.30
N LEU A 127 -8.27 18.56 5.13
CA LEU A 127 -8.48 19.49 4.01
C LEU A 127 -9.95 19.52 3.55
N ILE A 128 -10.64 18.37 3.56
CA ILE A 128 -12.08 18.30 3.25
C ILE A 128 -12.89 19.16 4.22
N GLN A 129 -12.64 19.07 5.53
CA GLN A 129 -13.35 19.89 6.51
C GLN A 129 -12.96 21.37 6.46
N HIS A 130 -11.68 21.65 6.22
CA HIS A 130 -11.16 23.01 6.13
C HIS A 130 -11.76 23.76 4.93
N TYR A 131 -11.70 23.19 3.73
CA TYR A 131 -12.28 23.81 2.53
C TYR A 131 -13.82 23.77 2.50
N GLY A 132 -14.44 22.89 3.29
CA GLY A 132 -15.89 22.92 3.56
C GLY A 132 -16.34 24.02 4.53
N GLY A 133 -15.45 24.93 4.93
CA GLY A 133 -15.75 26.04 5.85
C GLY A 133 -15.88 25.64 7.33
N ARG A 134 -15.49 24.41 7.69
CA ARG A 134 -15.68 23.83 9.04
C ARG A 134 -14.34 23.42 9.67
N THR A 135 -13.35 24.31 9.64
CA THR A 135 -11.99 24.06 10.16
C THR A 135 -11.97 23.52 11.60
N GLY A 136 -12.86 24.01 12.47
CA GLY A 136 -12.96 23.50 13.85
C GLY A 136 -13.30 22.00 13.92
N ARG A 137 -14.18 21.50 13.05
CA ARG A 137 -14.47 20.05 12.94
C ARG A 137 -13.28 19.28 12.39
N GLY A 138 -12.50 19.89 11.49
CA GLY A 138 -11.24 19.32 10.99
C GLY A 138 -10.20 19.14 12.09
N LEU A 139 -9.99 20.16 12.93
CA LEU A 139 -9.07 20.08 14.06
C LEU A 139 -9.54 19.05 15.10
N LEU A 140 -10.84 19.06 15.45
CA LEU A 140 -11.42 18.06 16.34
C LEU A 140 -11.22 16.64 15.79
N PHE A 141 -11.43 16.44 14.49
CA PHE A 141 -11.18 15.17 13.82
C PHE A 141 -9.73 14.70 13.99
N LEU A 142 -8.74 15.58 13.80
CA LEU A 142 -7.32 15.24 14.01
C LEU A 142 -7.06 14.79 15.44
N VAL A 143 -7.50 15.56 16.43
CA VAL A 143 -7.31 15.26 17.85
C VAL A 143 -7.94 13.91 18.19
N VAL A 144 -9.22 13.72 17.84
CA VAL A 144 -9.93 12.46 18.10
C VAL A 144 -9.25 11.29 17.41
N TYR A 145 -8.85 11.43 16.15
CA TYR A 145 -8.20 10.37 15.40
C TYR A 145 -6.88 9.94 16.05
N PHE A 146 -5.99 10.88 16.39
CA PHE A 146 -4.71 10.53 17.02
C PHE A 146 -4.87 10.01 18.45
N CYS A 147 -5.84 10.52 19.23
CA CYS A 147 -6.16 9.95 20.54
C CYS A 147 -6.64 8.50 20.43
N LEU A 148 -7.54 8.20 19.49
CA LEU A 148 -8.01 6.84 19.23
C LEU A 148 -6.87 5.94 18.72
N LEU A 149 -5.98 6.47 17.89
CA LEU A 149 -4.83 5.73 17.40
C LEU A 149 -3.89 5.33 18.55
N VAL A 150 -3.57 6.25 19.45
CA VAL A 150 -2.74 5.96 20.64
C VAL A 150 -3.42 4.92 21.54
N LEU A 151 -4.73 5.04 21.76
CA LEU A 151 -5.49 4.04 22.53
C LEU A 151 -5.44 2.66 21.85
N LEU A 152 -5.65 2.60 20.54
CA LEU A 152 -5.65 1.37 19.77
C LEU A 152 -4.29 0.67 19.79
N LEU A 153 -3.19 1.44 19.74
CA LEU A 153 -1.82 0.92 19.81
C LEU A 153 -1.34 0.63 21.24
N SER A 154 -2.09 1.05 22.25
CA SER A 154 -1.76 0.77 23.64
C SER A 154 -1.97 -0.71 23.98
N PRO A 155 -1.24 -1.26 24.97
CA PRO A 155 -1.41 -2.64 25.42
C PRO A 155 -2.79 -2.92 26.05
N VAL A 156 -3.62 -1.88 26.24
CA VAL A 156 -4.98 -2.00 26.80
C VAL A 156 -5.96 -2.60 25.77
N THR A 157 -5.68 -2.44 24.47
CA THR A 157 -6.59 -2.92 23.41
C THR A 157 -6.45 -4.43 23.23
N PRO A 158 -7.55 -5.20 23.34
CA PRO A 158 -7.52 -6.63 23.06
C PRO A 158 -7.16 -6.92 21.60
N VAL A 159 -6.30 -7.91 21.38
CA VAL A 159 -5.89 -8.35 20.04
C VAL A 159 -7.09 -8.72 19.17
N SER A 160 -8.17 -9.25 19.76
CA SER A 160 -9.41 -9.58 19.05
C SER A 160 -10.04 -8.38 18.33
N VAL A 161 -9.97 -7.18 18.92
CA VAL A 161 -10.50 -5.95 18.31
C VAL A 161 -9.67 -5.59 17.08
N VAL A 162 -8.35 -5.62 17.23
CA VAL A 162 -7.40 -5.29 16.16
C VAL A 162 -7.50 -6.29 15.00
N THR A 163 -7.57 -7.59 15.30
CA THR A 163 -7.81 -8.64 14.31
C THR A 163 -9.15 -8.48 13.61
N SER A 164 -10.21 -8.11 14.33
CA SER A 164 -11.52 -7.86 13.71
C SER A 164 -11.48 -6.66 12.77
N MET A 165 -10.78 -5.59 13.14
CA MET A 165 -10.56 -4.44 12.26
C MET A 165 -9.83 -4.86 10.99
N GLN A 166 -8.74 -5.62 11.10
CA GLN A 166 -8.03 -6.15 9.94
C GLN A 166 -8.90 -7.07 9.08
N ALA A 167 -9.64 -7.98 9.68
CA ALA A 167 -10.53 -8.89 8.96
C ALA A 167 -11.67 -8.14 8.23
N SER A 168 -12.15 -7.03 8.78
CA SER A 168 -13.18 -6.18 8.16
C SER A 168 -12.73 -5.51 6.86
N ASN A 169 -11.42 -5.39 6.64
CA ASN A 169 -10.87 -4.88 5.38
C ASN A 169 -11.21 -5.81 4.21
N MET A 170 -11.29 -7.12 4.45
CA MET A 170 -11.55 -8.11 3.41
C MET A 170 -12.93 -7.93 2.77
N PRO A 171 -14.06 -7.91 3.51
CA PRO A 171 -15.37 -7.62 2.95
C PRO A 171 -15.42 -6.31 2.15
N ALA A 172 -14.78 -5.24 2.65
CA ALA A 172 -14.79 -3.95 1.98
C ALA A 172 -14.12 -4.01 0.60
N ILE A 173 -12.97 -4.68 0.51
CA ILE A 173 -12.26 -4.91 -0.76
C ILE A 173 -13.11 -5.77 -1.69
N ILE A 174 -13.65 -6.88 -1.21
CA ILE A 174 -14.46 -7.82 -2.00
C ILE A 174 -15.66 -7.11 -2.61
N ILE A 175 -16.46 -6.42 -1.78
CA ILE A 175 -17.68 -5.74 -2.23
C ILE A 175 -17.33 -4.66 -3.26
N GLY A 176 -16.32 -3.83 -2.99
CA GLY A 176 -15.91 -2.77 -3.90
C GLY A 176 -15.46 -3.30 -5.27
N ARG A 177 -14.71 -4.41 -5.30
CA ARG A 177 -14.27 -5.02 -6.56
C ARG A 177 -15.37 -5.80 -7.27
N LEU A 178 -16.26 -6.44 -6.54
CA LEU A 178 -17.44 -7.12 -7.11
C LEU A 178 -18.37 -6.14 -7.80
N ILE A 179 -18.67 -5.01 -7.16
CA ILE A 179 -19.48 -3.95 -7.78
C ILE A 179 -18.82 -3.49 -9.08
N GLN A 180 -17.51 -3.19 -9.06
CA GLN A 180 -16.78 -2.78 -10.26
C GLN A 180 -16.83 -3.85 -11.36
N ALA A 181 -16.60 -5.11 -11.02
CA ALA A 181 -16.61 -6.21 -11.97
C ALA A 181 -18.00 -6.43 -12.59
N ALA A 182 -19.05 -6.34 -11.77
CA ALA A 182 -20.44 -6.43 -12.24
C ALA A 182 -20.80 -5.25 -13.16
N THR A 183 -20.41 -4.03 -12.81
CA THR A 183 -20.63 -2.84 -13.66
C THR A 183 -19.92 -2.97 -15.00
N ASN A 184 -18.67 -3.42 -15.04
CA ASN A 184 -17.94 -3.64 -16.29
C ASN A 184 -18.65 -4.68 -17.18
N PHE A 185 -19.14 -5.77 -16.58
CA PHE A 185 -19.85 -6.83 -17.30
C PHE A 185 -21.18 -6.33 -17.87
N GLN A 186 -21.99 -5.64 -17.06
CA GLN A 186 -23.27 -5.08 -17.48
C GLN A 186 -23.12 -4.03 -18.58
N ASN A 187 -22.05 -3.23 -18.54
CA ASN A 187 -21.79 -2.21 -19.55
C ASN A 187 -21.19 -2.78 -20.83
N GLY A 188 -20.62 -3.98 -20.81
CA GLY A 188 -19.91 -4.56 -21.96
C GLY A 188 -18.64 -3.79 -22.37
N HIS A 189 -18.19 -2.86 -21.53
CA HIS A 189 -16.95 -2.09 -21.69
C HIS A 189 -16.43 -1.65 -20.32
N THR A 190 -15.13 -1.32 -20.24
CA THR A 190 -14.50 -0.81 -18.99
C THR A 190 -14.52 0.72 -18.87
N GLY A 191 -14.95 1.43 -19.92
CA GLY A 191 -15.18 2.88 -19.87
C GLY A 191 -13.88 3.66 -19.67
N GLN A 192 -13.84 4.51 -18.64
CA GLN A 192 -12.68 5.36 -18.30
C GLN A 192 -11.69 4.68 -17.33
N LEU A 193 -11.83 3.37 -17.10
CA LEU A 193 -10.93 2.64 -16.22
C LEU A 193 -9.53 2.60 -16.82
N SER A 194 -8.54 3.16 -16.12
CA SER A 194 -7.14 3.15 -16.57
C SER A 194 -6.59 1.72 -16.53
N ALA A 195 -6.34 1.13 -17.71
CA ALA A 195 -5.74 -0.20 -17.82
C ALA A 195 -4.44 -0.31 -17.03
N VAL A 196 -3.56 0.71 -17.14
CA VAL A 196 -2.31 0.79 -16.39
C VAL A 196 -2.56 0.69 -14.89
N SER A 197 -3.55 1.43 -14.37
CA SER A 197 -3.88 1.40 -12.94
C SER A 197 -4.39 0.02 -12.50
N VAL A 198 -5.19 -0.66 -13.32
CA VAL A 198 -5.71 -2.00 -13.02
C VAL A 198 -4.58 -3.03 -12.96
N PHE A 199 -3.67 -3.02 -13.93
CA PHE A 199 -2.52 -3.93 -13.93
C PHE A 199 -1.56 -3.66 -12.78
N LEU A 200 -1.32 -2.39 -12.44
CA LEU A 200 -0.51 -2.02 -11.27
C LEU A 200 -1.15 -2.48 -9.96
N LEU A 201 -2.48 -2.35 -9.82
CA LEU A 201 -3.19 -2.86 -8.65
C LEU A 201 -3.08 -4.38 -8.54
N PHE A 202 -3.21 -5.10 -9.65
CA PHE A 202 -3.04 -6.55 -9.71
C PHE A 202 -1.61 -6.97 -9.34
N ALA A 203 -0.59 -6.39 -9.99
CA ALA A 203 0.82 -6.67 -9.72
C ALA A 203 1.20 -6.31 -8.27
N GLY A 204 0.72 -5.17 -7.77
CA GLY A 204 0.92 -4.76 -6.38
C GLY A 204 0.30 -5.74 -5.38
N SER A 205 -0.91 -6.23 -5.63
CA SER A 205 -1.53 -7.26 -4.78
C SER A 205 -0.77 -8.59 -4.83
N LEU A 206 -0.22 -9.00 -5.98
CA LEU A 206 0.63 -10.19 -6.08
C LEU A 206 1.92 -10.03 -5.29
N ALA A 207 2.61 -8.89 -5.43
CA ALA A 207 3.80 -8.57 -4.66
C ALA A 207 3.50 -8.62 -3.15
N ARG A 208 2.30 -8.20 -2.74
CA ARG A 208 1.85 -8.25 -1.35
C ARG A 208 1.59 -9.66 -0.82
N ILE A 209 1.14 -10.60 -1.65
CA ILE A 209 1.05 -12.01 -1.25
C ILE A 209 2.44 -12.54 -0.94
N PHE A 210 3.40 -12.33 -1.85
CA PHE A 210 4.77 -12.82 -1.69
C PHE A 210 5.45 -12.23 -0.44
N THR A 211 5.42 -10.90 -0.30
CA THR A 211 6.02 -10.20 0.84
C THR A 211 5.34 -10.54 2.16
N SER A 212 4.01 -10.70 2.20
CA SER A 212 3.32 -11.10 3.43
C SER A 212 3.73 -12.51 3.87
N LEU A 213 3.75 -13.48 2.95
CA LEU A 213 4.14 -14.84 3.27
C LEU A 213 5.62 -14.92 3.70
N GLN A 214 6.50 -14.18 3.04
CA GLN A 214 7.94 -14.21 3.31
C GLN A 214 8.33 -13.44 4.58
N GLU A 215 7.70 -12.29 4.86
CA GLU A 215 8.10 -11.39 5.96
C GLU A 215 7.29 -11.57 7.25
N THR A 216 6.04 -12.03 7.15
CA THR A 216 5.15 -12.16 8.32
C THR A 216 4.78 -13.61 8.62
N GLY A 217 4.68 -14.46 7.60
CA GLY A 217 4.13 -15.82 7.74
C GLY A 217 2.65 -15.84 8.14
N ASP A 218 1.97 -14.68 8.15
CA ASP A 218 0.61 -14.54 8.65
C ASP A 218 -0.43 -14.89 7.58
N SER A 219 -1.27 -15.87 7.90
CA SER A 219 -2.28 -16.39 6.97
C SER A 219 -3.43 -15.40 6.72
N LEU A 220 -3.78 -14.56 7.71
CA LEU A 220 -4.87 -13.60 7.57
C LEU A 220 -4.51 -12.50 6.56
N MET A 221 -3.29 -11.96 6.69
CA MET A 221 -2.76 -10.92 5.81
C MET A 221 -2.51 -11.47 4.40
N ALA A 222 -1.91 -12.66 4.30
CA ALA A 222 -1.74 -13.35 3.02
C ALA A 222 -3.10 -13.61 2.32
N LEU A 223 -4.10 -14.12 3.05
CA LEU A 223 -5.44 -14.38 2.51
C LEU A 223 -6.11 -13.09 2.02
N THR A 224 -5.97 -11.98 2.74
CA THR A 224 -6.46 -10.66 2.33
C THR A 224 -5.93 -10.29 0.94
N TYR A 225 -4.63 -10.45 0.72
CA TYR A 225 -4.01 -10.12 -0.57
C TYR A 225 -4.28 -11.16 -1.66
N ILE A 226 -4.44 -12.44 -1.32
CA ILE A 226 -4.88 -13.48 -2.27
C ILE A 226 -6.24 -13.09 -2.84
N ILE A 227 -7.20 -12.80 -1.98
CA ILE A 227 -8.55 -12.40 -2.41
C ILE A 227 -8.47 -11.10 -3.22
N SER A 228 -7.73 -10.10 -2.76
CA SER A 228 -7.54 -8.84 -3.49
C SER A 228 -6.97 -9.08 -4.90
N SER A 229 -5.96 -9.95 -5.02
CA SER A 229 -5.33 -10.31 -6.28
C SER A 229 -6.27 -11.04 -7.23
N THR A 230 -7.08 -11.99 -6.73
CA THR A 230 -8.09 -12.67 -7.54
C THR A 230 -9.07 -11.66 -8.16
N PHE A 231 -9.60 -10.74 -7.35
CA PHE A 231 -10.54 -9.73 -7.85
C PHE A 231 -9.91 -8.70 -8.78
N ASN A 232 -8.69 -8.22 -8.48
CA ASN A 232 -7.95 -7.35 -9.39
C ASN A 232 -7.63 -8.07 -10.71
N GLY A 233 -7.35 -9.37 -10.67
CA GLY A 233 -7.12 -10.21 -11.84
C GLY A 233 -8.37 -10.35 -12.71
N ILE A 234 -9.55 -10.56 -12.11
CA ILE A 234 -10.83 -10.56 -12.85
C ILE A 234 -11.04 -9.24 -13.59
N ILE A 235 -10.82 -8.11 -12.92
CA ILE A 235 -10.97 -6.78 -13.55
C ILE A 235 -9.92 -6.59 -14.66
N ALA A 236 -8.68 -7.03 -14.46
CA ALA A 236 -7.64 -6.99 -15.48
C ALA A 236 -8.01 -7.81 -16.72
N LEU A 237 -8.58 -9.00 -16.53
CA LEU A 237 -9.10 -9.83 -17.61
C LEU A 237 -10.27 -9.15 -18.34
N GLN A 238 -11.18 -8.50 -17.61
CA GLN A 238 -12.26 -7.71 -18.24
C GLN A 238 -11.71 -6.55 -19.08
N VAL A 239 -10.66 -5.86 -18.61
CA VAL A 239 -9.98 -4.81 -19.39
C VAL A 239 -9.40 -5.37 -20.69
N LEU A 240 -8.77 -6.55 -20.65
CA LEU A 240 -8.25 -7.19 -21.86
C LEU A 240 -9.35 -7.67 -22.80
N TYR A 241 -10.41 -8.27 -22.26
CA TYR A 241 -11.53 -8.79 -23.04
C TYR A 241 -12.32 -7.67 -23.73
N TYR A 242 -12.61 -6.58 -23.00
CA TYR A 242 -13.35 -5.44 -23.53
C TYR A 242 -12.45 -4.35 -24.14
N TRP A 243 -11.17 -4.63 -24.40
CA TRP A 243 -10.21 -3.65 -24.92
C TRP A 243 -10.65 -3.00 -26.23
N LYS A 244 -11.40 -3.75 -27.05
CA LYS A 244 -11.92 -3.29 -28.35
C LYS A 244 -13.37 -2.81 -28.30
N SER A 245 -14.03 -2.94 -27.15
CA SER A 245 -15.43 -2.52 -26.95
C SER A 245 -15.45 -1.05 -26.54
N CYS A 246 -15.49 -0.15 -27.52
CA CYS A 246 -15.69 1.28 -27.25
C CYS A 246 -17.12 1.52 -26.75
N PRO A 247 -17.34 2.49 -25.83
CA PRO A 247 -18.67 2.91 -25.47
C PRO A 247 -19.38 3.44 -26.71
N GLU A 248 -20.46 2.78 -27.12
CA GLU A 248 -21.38 3.32 -28.10
C GLU A 248 -21.99 4.57 -27.48
N HIS A 249 -21.45 5.74 -27.84
CA HIS A 249 -21.94 7.02 -27.37
C HIS A 249 -23.43 7.07 -27.73
N LYS A 250 -24.32 6.88 -26.75
CA LYS A 250 -25.77 6.97 -26.95
C LYS A 250 -26.02 8.26 -27.72
N LYS A 251 -26.35 8.13 -29.01
CA LYS A 251 -26.89 9.22 -29.82
C LYS A 251 -28.01 9.81 -28.98
N LYS A 252 -27.85 11.04 -28.51
CA LYS A 252 -28.97 11.84 -28.00
C LYS A 252 -30.02 11.77 -29.10
N ARG A 253 -31.18 11.16 -28.79
CA ARG A 253 -32.37 11.35 -29.60
C ARG A 253 -32.70 12.83 -29.51
N GLU A 254 -32.54 13.52 -30.64
CA GLU A 254 -33.30 14.72 -30.96
C GLU A 254 -34.80 14.41 -30.96
#